data_AF-A0A7S3W311-F1
#
_entry.id   AF-A0A7S3W311-F1
#
_cell.length_a   1.000
_cell.length_b   1.000
_cell.length_c   1.000
_cell.angle_alpha   90.00
_cell.angle_beta   90.00
_cell.angle_gamma   90.00
#
_symmetry.space_group_name_H-M   'P 1'
#
loop_
_entity.id
_entity.type
_entity.pdbx_description
1 polymer ?
#
loop_
_entity_poly.entity_id
_entity_poly.type
_entity_poly.pdbx_seq_one_letter_code
_entity_poly.pdbx_strand_id
1 'polypeptide(L)'
;KLAWEEANSAISARFQRNEGKALRSLLDATCDAVLQFNSELMVVGRSPKLEAMQLRSGASIEGMGIGSIFPHDEQSIVEMMQTNSGGSFAQAFNASMQDAAGNAVPIRGFHTQLTDLNG
;
A
#
# COMPACT_ATOMS: atom_id res chain seq x y z
N LYS A 1 -17.79 35.21 -0.11
CA LYS A 1 -16.98 34.39 -1.04
C LYS A 1 -16.13 33.37 -0.27
N LEU A 2 -15.34 33.79 0.72
CA LEU A 2 -14.56 32.90 1.62
C LEU A 2 -15.37 31.72 2.23
N ALA A 3 -16.55 31.96 2.79
CA ALA A 3 -17.36 30.89 3.41
C ALA A 3 -17.85 29.80 2.44
N TRP A 4 -17.96 30.10 1.14
CA TRP A 4 -18.37 29.12 0.12
C TRP A 4 -17.17 28.27 -0.33
N GLU A 5 -15.98 28.86 -0.41
CA GLU A 5 -14.73 28.15 -0.71
C GLU A 5 -14.34 27.20 0.44
N GLU A 6 -14.50 27.64 1.69
CA GLU A 6 -14.30 26.80 2.88
C GLU A 6 -15.29 25.63 2.93
N ALA A 7 -16.57 25.89 2.63
CA ALA A 7 -17.60 24.84 2.59
C ALA A 7 -17.33 23.81 1.48
N ASN A 8 -16.95 24.26 0.28
CA ASN A 8 -16.60 23.36 -0.81
C ASN A 8 -15.34 22.54 -0.49
N SER A 9 -14.32 23.16 0.10
CA SER A 9 -13.11 22.45 0.54
C SER A 9 -13.44 21.37 1.57
N ALA A 10 -14.26 21.69 2.57
CA ALA A 10 -14.68 20.73 3.59
C ALA A 10 -15.51 19.57 3.03
N ILE A 11 -16.38 19.84 2.04
CA ILE A 11 -17.19 18.83 1.36
C ILE A 11 -16.29 17.92 0.51
N SER A 12 -15.39 18.48 -0.30
CA SER A 12 -14.43 17.71 -1.11
C SER A 12 -13.55 16.82 -0.23
N ALA A 13 -13.00 17.36 0.86
CA ALA A 13 -12.20 16.59 1.82
C ALA A 13 -13.03 15.47 2.49
N ARG A 14 -14.34 15.66 2.68
CA ARG A 14 -15.22 14.60 3.23
C ARG A 14 -15.52 13.50 2.21
N PHE A 15 -15.76 13.87 0.95
CA PHE A 15 -15.93 12.90 -0.14
C PHE A 15 -14.66 12.07 -0.34
N GLN A 16 -13.50 12.71 -0.42
CA GLN A 16 -12.22 12.03 -0.57
C GLN A 16 -11.94 11.04 0.58
N ARG A 17 -12.22 11.44 1.83
CA ARG A 17 -12.10 10.53 2.99
C ARG A 17 -13.06 9.34 2.94
N ASN A 18 -14.27 9.54 2.44
CA ASN A 18 -15.25 8.46 2.30
C ASN A 18 -14.87 7.50 1.16
N GLU A 19 -14.37 8.04 0.05
CA GLU A 19 -13.85 7.26 -1.08
C GLU A 19 -12.63 6.43 -0.65
N GLY A 20 -11.68 7.02 0.09
CA GLY A 20 -10.53 6.30 0.63
C GLY A 20 -10.90 5.17 1.58
N LYS A 21 -11.92 5.36 2.43
CA LYS A 21 -12.45 4.30 3.31
C LYS A 21 -13.13 3.18 2.53
N ALA A 22 -13.94 3.52 1.53
CA ALA A 22 -14.62 2.55 0.69
C ALA A 22 -13.61 1.72 -0.12
N LEU A 23 -12.60 2.37 -0.71
CA LEU A 23 -11.52 1.70 -1.43
C LEU A 23 -10.73 0.78 -0.51
N ARG A 24 -10.34 1.22 0.70
CA ARG A 24 -9.62 0.37 1.65
C ARG A 24 -10.46 -0.82 2.09
N SER A 25 -11.75 -0.62 2.33
CA SER A 25 -12.68 -1.72 2.65
C SER A 25 -12.81 -2.71 1.50
N LEU A 26 -12.82 -2.23 0.25
CA LEU A 26 -12.84 -3.07 -0.94
C LEU A 26 -11.54 -3.88 -1.05
N LEU A 27 -10.38 -3.23 -0.94
CA LEU A 27 -9.08 -3.89 -0.99
C LEU A 27 -8.94 -4.94 0.12
N ASP A 28 -9.39 -4.62 1.35
CA ASP A 28 -9.39 -5.57 2.46
C ASP A 28 -10.32 -6.78 2.23
N ALA A 29 -11.35 -6.63 1.40
CA ALA A 29 -12.29 -7.69 1.04
C ALA A 29 -11.82 -8.52 -0.17
N THR A 30 -11.09 -7.92 -1.12
CA THR A 30 -10.66 -8.58 -2.36
C THR A 30 -9.25 -9.14 -2.31
N CYS A 31 -8.39 -8.62 -1.43
CA CYS A 31 -6.99 -9.00 -1.33
C CYS A 31 -6.74 -9.80 -0.04
N ASP A 32 -5.79 -10.74 -0.12
CA ASP A 32 -5.35 -11.50 1.06
C ASP A 32 -4.70 -10.59 2.10
N ALA A 33 -3.96 -9.57 1.65
CA ALA A 33 -3.41 -8.51 2.47
C ALA A 33 -3.23 -7.21 1.68
N VAL A 34 -3.19 -6.09 2.40
CA VAL A 34 -2.93 -4.76 1.85
C VAL A 34 -1.75 -4.15 2.62
N LEU A 35 -0.81 -3.55 1.88
CA LEU A 35 0.32 -2.80 2.41
C LEU A 35 0.27 -1.37 1.90
N GLN A 36 0.60 -0.43 2.78
CA GLN A 36 0.79 0.96 2.44
C GLN A 36 2.26 1.31 2.67
N PHE A 37 2.87 2.01 1.73
CA PHE A 37 4.24 2.51 1.85
C PHE A 37 4.23 4.03 1.92
N ASN A 38 5.17 4.62 2.66
CA ASN A 38 5.44 6.05 2.61
C ASN A 38 6.38 6.40 1.43
N SER A 39 6.75 7.67 1.29
CA SER A 39 7.69 8.15 0.27
C SER A 39 9.11 7.57 0.41
N GLU A 40 9.45 7.04 1.57
CA GLU A 40 10.73 6.36 1.86
C GLU A 40 10.64 4.84 1.61
N LEU A 41 9.53 4.36 1.05
CA LEU A 41 9.24 2.95 0.78
C LEU A 41 9.27 2.07 2.05
N MET A 42 8.85 2.67 3.17
CA MET A 42 8.66 2.01 4.46
C MET A 42 7.18 1.70 4.68
N VAL A 43 6.88 0.54 5.24
CA VAL A 43 5.50 0.16 5.55
C VAL A 43 4.90 1.09 6.59
N VAL A 44 3.71 1.62 6.28
CA VAL A 44 2.93 2.49 7.16
C VAL A 44 1.77 1.70 7.75
N GLY A 45 1.73 1.67 9.08
CA GLY A 45 0.69 0.97 9.83
C GLY A 45 0.81 -0.55 9.78
N ARG A 46 -0.02 -1.21 10.57
CA ARG A 46 -0.03 -2.66 10.70
C ARG A 46 -0.80 -3.33 9.56
N SER A 47 -0.34 -4.52 9.16
CA SER A 47 -1.07 -5.42 8.26
C SER A 47 -1.18 -6.82 8.90
N PRO A 48 -2.14 -7.03 9.82
CA PRO A 48 -2.22 -8.26 10.60
C PRO A 48 -2.40 -9.53 9.75
N LYS A 49 -3.10 -9.42 8.61
CA LYS A 49 -3.26 -10.54 7.67
C LYS A 49 -1.91 -10.96 7.09
N LEU A 50 -1.07 -9.99 6.69
CA LEU A 50 0.26 -10.30 6.16
C LEU A 50 1.22 -10.81 7.23
N GLU A 51 1.17 -10.20 8.42
CA GLU A 51 1.95 -10.65 9.59
C GLU A 51 1.66 -12.13 9.88
N ALA A 52 0.38 -12.53 9.84
CA ALA A 52 -0.03 -13.92 9.98
C ALA A 52 0.44 -14.82 8.82
N MET A 53 0.32 -14.37 7.57
CA MET A 53 0.77 -15.13 6.38
C MET A 53 2.29 -15.34 6.36
N GLN A 54 3.07 -14.36 6.83
CA GLN A 54 4.52 -14.47 6.95
C GLN A 54 4.96 -15.27 8.19
N LEU A 55 4.03 -15.81 8.97
CA LEU A 55 4.31 -16.54 10.22
C LEU A 55 5.10 -15.70 11.24
N ARG A 56 5.01 -14.37 11.16
CA ARG A 56 5.66 -13.41 12.07
C ARG A 56 4.78 -13.24 13.30
N SER A 57 4.74 -14.25 14.17
CA SER A 57 3.93 -14.18 15.39
C SER A 57 4.43 -13.06 16.31
N GLY A 58 3.62 -12.00 16.47
CA GLY A 58 3.88 -10.89 17.39
C GLY A 58 4.87 -9.82 16.91
N ALA A 59 5.56 -10.02 15.79
CA ALA A 59 6.46 -9.02 15.20
C ALA A 59 5.72 -8.21 14.15
N SER A 60 5.61 -6.89 14.36
CA SER A 60 5.00 -6.03 13.36
C SER A 60 5.95 -5.77 12.19
N ILE A 61 5.37 -5.65 11.00
CA ILE A 61 6.09 -5.23 9.79
C ILE A 61 6.02 -3.72 9.57
N GLU A 62 5.32 -2.99 10.44
CA GLU A 62 5.29 -1.52 10.40
C GLU A 62 6.70 -0.96 10.55
N GLY A 63 7.06 0.00 9.69
CA GLY A 63 8.40 0.56 9.65
C GLY A 63 9.45 -0.36 9.02
N MET A 64 9.08 -1.49 8.41
CA MET A 64 10.00 -2.25 7.56
C MET A 64 10.13 -1.61 6.19
N GLY A 65 11.35 -1.59 5.65
CA GLY A 65 11.60 -1.14 4.27
C GLY A 65 11.22 -2.20 3.25
N ILE A 66 10.94 -1.77 2.03
CA ILE A 66 10.53 -2.64 0.93
C ILE A 66 11.52 -3.79 0.67
N GLY A 67 12.83 -3.54 0.75
CA GLY A 67 13.86 -4.58 0.62
C GLY A 67 13.85 -5.64 1.73
N SER A 68 13.32 -5.33 2.91
CA SER A 68 13.14 -6.33 3.97
C SER A 68 11.91 -7.23 3.74
N ILE A 69 10.96 -6.78 2.90
CA ILE A 69 9.77 -7.56 2.54
C ILE A 69 10.03 -8.36 1.26
N PHE A 70 10.70 -7.75 0.28
CA PHE A 70 10.98 -8.29 -1.04
C PHE A 70 12.49 -8.33 -1.33
N PRO A 71 13.29 -9.08 -0.55
CA PRO A 71 14.75 -9.02 -0.65
C PRO A 71 15.31 -9.47 -2.00
N HIS A 72 14.56 -10.28 -2.76
CA HIS A 72 14.98 -10.77 -4.08
C HIS A 72 14.46 -9.94 -5.25
N ASP A 73 13.43 -9.12 -5.01
CA ASP A 73 12.69 -8.38 -6.04
C ASP A 73 12.67 -6.87 -5.77
N GLU A 74 13.45 -6.39 -4.80
CA GLU A 74 13.45 -4.99 -4.37
C GLU A 74 13.63 -4.03 -5.56
N GLN A 75 14.69 -4.22 -6.35
CA GLN A 75 15.02 -3.30 -7.42
C GLN A 75 13.94 -3.24 -8.51
N SER A 76 13.37 -4.38 -8.90
CA SER A 76 12.32 -4.45 -9.92
C SER A 76 11.00 -3.85 -9.43
N ILE A 77 10.66 -4.05 -8.15
CA ILE A 77 9.47 -3.45 -7.54
C ILE A 77 9.64 -1.95 -7.38
N VAL A 78 10.81 -1.47 -6.95
CA VAL A 78 11.09 -0.03 -6.81
C VAL A 78 10.99 0.66 -8.17
N GLU A 79 11.59 0.10 -9.21
CA GLU A 79 11.50 0.63 -10.58
C GLU A 79 10.04 0.66 -11.06
N MET A 80 9.29 -0.41 -10.83
CA MET A 80 7.85 -0.47 -11.13
C MET A 80 7.05 0.61 -10.38
N MET A 81 7.35 0.84 -9.10
CA MET A 81 6.69 1.87 -8.30
C MET A 81 7.01 3.28 -8.77
N GLN A 82 8.21 3.52 -9.29
CA GLN A 82 8.69 4.83 -9.75
C GLN A 82 8.30 5.16 -11.20
N THR A 83 8.13 4.15 -12.06
CA THR A 83 7.85 4.33 -13.50
C THR A 83 6.38 4.63 -13.81
N ASN A 84 5.50 4.62 -12.81
CA ASN A 84 4.05 4.70 -12.99
C ASN A 84 3.49 6.11 -13.31
N SER A 85 4.32 6.99 -13.89
CA SER A 85 4.01 8.40 -14.17
C SER A 85 3.11 8.63 -15.40
N GLY A 86 2.62 7.58 -16.08
CA GLY A 86 2.24 7.69 -17.51
C GLY A 86 0.91 7.13 -18.00
N GLY A 87 0.10 6.40 -17.22
CA GLY A 87 -1.25 6.03 -17.72
C GLY A 87 -2.02 4.87 -17.11
N SER A 88 -1.45 4.03 -16.23
CA SER A 88 -2.21 2.96 -15.54
C SER A 88 -2.34 3.25 -14.06
N PHE A 89 -3.58 3.34 -13.56
CA PHE A 89 -3.85 3.58 -12.14
C PHE A 89 -3.43 2.43 -11.22
N ALA A 90 -3.26 1.22 -11.78
CA ALA A 90 -2.77 0.06 -11.07
C ALA A 90 -1.89 -0.82 -11.96
N GLN A 91 -0.88 -1.45 -11.36
CA GLN A 91 0.04 -2.37 -12.04
C GLN A 91 0.15 -3.68 -11.26
N ALA A 92 -0.09 -4.79 -11.95
CA ALA A 92 0.12 -6.12 -11.39
C ALA A 92 1.59 -6.53 -11.53
N PHE A 93 2.14 -7.20 -10.53
CA PHE A 93 3.49 -7.75 -10.56
C PHE A 93 3.55 -9.09 -9.83
N ASN A 94 4.54 -9.89 -10.16
CA ASN A 94 4.89 -11.09 -9.40
C ASN A 94 6.15 -10.80 -8.60
N ALA A 95 6.20 -11.28 -7.37
CA ALA A 95 7.34 -11.12 -6.49
C ALA A 95 7.43 -12.29 -5.51
N SER A 96 8.52 -12.33 -4.76
CA SER A 96 8.76 -13.27 -3.68
C SER A 96 8.93 -12.48 -2.39
N MET A 97 8.05 -12.73 -1.43
CA MET A 97 8.18 -12.20 -0.08
C MET A 97 9.01 -13.12 0.80
N GLN A 98 9.61 -12.58 1.86
CA GLN A 98 10.29 -13.39 2.86
C GLN A 98 9.42 -13.62 4.12
N ASP A 99 9.21 -14.89 4.48
CA ASP A 99 8.56 -15.26 5.74
C ASP A 99 9.49 -15.10 6.95
N ALA A 100 9.00 -15.38 8.17
CA ALA A 100 9.78 -15.30 9.40
C ALA A 100 10.95 -16.30 9.48
N ALA A 101 10.87 -17.41 8.74
CA ALA A 101 11.91 -18.43 8.67
C ALA A 101 12.95 -18.16 7.56
N GLY A 102 12.75 -17.09 6.79
CA GLY A 102 13.62 -16.71 5.69
C GLY A 102 13.27 -17.35 4.34
N ASN A 103 12.17 -18.11 4.26
CA ASN A 103 11.75 -18.73 3.01
C ASN A 103 11.12 -17.71 2.07
N ALA A 104 11.36 -17.90 0.77
CA ALA A 104 10.71 -17.14 -0.29
C ALA A 104 9.28 -17.66 -0.52
N VAL A 105 8.29 -16.81 -0.31
CA VAL A 105 6.88 -17.05 -0.56
C VAL A 105 6.48 -16.31 -1.82
N PRO A 106 6.11 -17.01 -2.91
CA PRO A 106 5.69 -16.34 -4.14
C PRO A 106 4.36 -15.62 -3.93
N ILE A 107 4.27 -14.40 -4.43
CA ILE A 107 3.06 -13.57 -4.37
C ILE A 107 2.75 -12.95 -5.72
N ARG A 108 1.49 -12.54 -5.87
CA ARG A 108 1.03 -11.67 -6.95
C ARG A 108 0.50 -10.39 -6.33
N GLY A 109 1.18 -9.28 -6.59
CA GLY A 109 0.86 -7.97 -6.06
C GLY A 109 0.13 -7.09 -7.06
N PHE A 110 -0.58 -6.10 -6.54
CA PHE A 110 -1.10 -4.96 -7.29
C PHE A 110 -0.58 -3.69 -6.63
N HIS A 111 0.11 -2.86 -7.38
CA HIS A 111 0.55 -1.55 -6.95
C HIS A 111 -0.36 -0.49 -7.54
N THR A 112 -0.78 0.47 -6.72
CA THR A 112 -1.50 1.66 -7.15
C THR A 112 -0.96 2.85 -6.37
N GLN A 113 -0.72 3.96 -7.07
CA GLN A 113 -0.42 5.23 -6.42
C GLN A 113 -1.74 5.93 -6.16
N LEU A 114 -2.11 6.02 -4.89
CA LEU A 114 -3.19 6.88 -4.47
C LEU A 114 -2.59 8.26 -4.21
N THR A 115 -2.56 9.11 -5.24
CA THR A 115 -2.28 10.53 -5.06
C THR A 115 -3.28 11.06 -4.05
N ASP A 116 -2.79 11.77 -3.04
CA ASP A 116 -3.52 12.15 -1.84
C ASP A 116 -5.03 12.35 -2.03
N LEU A 117 -5.80 11.42 -1.45
CA LEU A 117 -7.14 11.72 -0.92
C LEU A 117 -7.05 12.49 0.40
N ASN A 118 -5.83 12.87 0.82
CA ASN A 118 -5.53 13.70 1.98
C ASN A 118 -4.61 14.87 1.59
N GLY A 119 -5.12 15.78 0.74
CA GLY A 119 -4.43 17.02 0.37
C GLY A 119 -5.31 17.93 -0.47
#